data_AF-A0A7J9CXU7-F1
#
_entry.id   AF-A0A7J9CXU7-F1
#
_cell.length_a   1.000
_cell.length_b   1.000
_cell.length_c   1.000
_cell.angle_alpha   90.00
_cell.angle_beta   90.00
_cell.angle_gamma   90.00
#
_symmetry.space_group_name_H-M   'P 1'
#
loop_
_entity.id
_entity.type
_entity.pdbx_description
1 polymer ?
#
loop_
_entity_poly.entity_id
_entity_poly.type
_entity_poly.pdbx_seq_one_letter_code
_entity_poly.pdbx_strand_id
1 'polypeptide(L)'
;MKEKIGNLSFQNYRRTKKNILVIGPILGKKYSQITFPILSLDPASNKDDHFLKYPIMYAEIGEGARFIPTGTKVTILFIMLQQQV
;
A
#
# COMPACT_ATOMS: atom_id res chain seq x y z
N MET A 1 11.71 13.43 3.11
CA MET A 1 10.80 12.25 2.96
C MET A 1 10.09 12.21 1.61
N LYS A 2 9.51 13.31 1.11
CA LYS A 2 8.81 13.35 -0.19
C LYS A 2 9.65 12.80 -1.37
N GLU A 3 10.95 13.07 -1.43
CA GLU A 3 11.84 12.54 -2.48
C GLU A 3 11.92 11.01 -2.53
N LYS A 4 11.82 10.32 -1.37
CA LYS A 4 11.93 8.84 -1.30
C LYS A 4 10.65 8.12 -1.72
N ILE A 5 9.52 8.82 -1.65
CA ILE A 5 8.20 8.32 -2.04
C ILE A 5 8.05 8.39 -3.57
N GLY A 6 8.78 9.30 -4.22
CA GLY A 6 8.71 9.54 -5.66
C GLY A 6 7.33 10.03 -6.10
N ASN A 7 6.99 9.77 -7.36
CA ASN A 7 5.70 10.16 -7.95
C ASN A 7 4.64 9.04 -7.82
N LEU A 8 4.70 8.25 -6.74
CA LEU A 8 3.74 7.18 -6.49
C LEU A 8 2.48 7.75 -5.83
N SER A 9 1.31 7.38 -6.36
CA SER A 9 0.02 7.74 -5.79
C SER A 9 -0.49 6.61 -4.91
N PHE A 10 -0.88 6.95 -3.68
CA PHE A 10 -1.43 6.02 -2.69
C PHE A 10 -2.94 6.22 -2.64
N GLN A 11 -3.67 5.14 -2.85
CA GLN A 11 -5.12 5.15 -2.78
C GLN A 11 -5.60 4.20 -1.69
N ASN A 12 -6.67 4.57 -0.99
CA ASN A 12 -7.31 3.64 -0.09
C ASN A 12 -8.08 2.61 -0.92
N TYR A 13 -7.96 1.33 -0.57
CA TYR A 13 -8.71 0.27 -1.25
C TYR A 13 -10.22 0.50 -1.18
N ARG A 14 -10.70 1.03 -0.03
CA ARG A 14 -12.11 1.36 0.18
C ARG A 14 -12.23 2.65 0.96
N ARG A 15 -13.27 3.44 0.69
CA ARG A 15 -13.53 4.72 1.36
C ARG A 15 -13.62 4.60 2.89
N THR A 16 -14.19 3.48 3.37
CA THR A 16 -14.37 3.20 4.80
C THR A 16 -13.18 2.52 5.46
N LYS A 17 -12.28 1.90 4.68
CA LYS A 17 -11.10 1.17 5.19
C LYS A 17 -9.82 1.88 4.74
N LYS A 18 -9.33 2.79 5.57
CA LYS A 18 -8.11 3.58 5.30
C LYS A 18 -6.80 2.80 5.51
N ASN A 19 -6.87 1.66 6.19
CA ASN A 19 -5.68 0.87 6.57
C ASN A 19 -5.18 -0.05 5.45
N ILE A 20 -5.88 -0.06 4.31
CA ILE A 20 -5.50 -0.85 3.13
C ILE A 20 -5.13 0.15 2.04
N LEU A 21 -3.84 0.19 1.71
CA LEU A 21 -3.29 1.07 0.70
C LEU A 21 -3.04 0.28 -0.58
N VAL A 22 -3.43 0.88 -1.70
CA VAL A 22 -3.23 0.39 -3.06
C VAL A 22 -2.33 1.36 -3.81
N ILE A 23 -1.35 0.80 -4.51
CA ILE A 23 -0.45 1.56 -5.37
C ILE A 23 -0.38 0.85 -6.72
N GLY A 24 -0.56 1.61 -7.80
CA GLY A 24 -0.43 1.10 -9.14
C GLY A 24 -0.99 2.06 -10.18
N PRO A 25 -0.69 1.86 -11.47
CA PRO A 25 0.22 0.86 -12.03
C PRO A 25 1.71 1.19 -11.81
N ILE A 26 2.51 0.24 -11.33
CA ILE A 26 3.96 0.45 -11.10
C ILE A 26 4.76 -0.22 -12.22
N LEU A 27 5.62 0.55 -12.91
CA LEU A 27 6.61 -0.02 -13.81
C LEU A 27 7.76 -0.61 -12.99
N GLY A 28 7.83 -1.94 -12.93
CA GLY A 28 8.83 -2.66 -12.12
C GLY A 28 10.30 -2.33 -12.42
N LYS A 29 10.62 -1.80 -13.62
CA LYS A 29 11.96 -1.32 -13.95
C LYS A 29 12.36 -0.01 -13.25
N LYS A 30 11.38 0.84 -12.91
CA LYS A 30 11.61 2.18 -12.36
C LYS A 30 11.62 2.19 -10.83
N TYR A 31 10.86 1.30 -10.20
CA TYR A 31 10.67 1.28 -8.76
C TYR A 31 11.14 -0.05 -8.17
N SER A 32 12.44 -0.14 -7.88
CA SER A 32 13.04 -1.30 -7.20
C SER A 32 12.79 -1.30 -5.69
N GLN A 33 12.54 -0.12 -5.12
CA GLN A 33 12.19 0.07 -3.72
C GLN A 33 11.04 1.06 -3.62
N ILE A 34 10.05 0.74 -2.79
CA ILE A 34 8.87 1.57 -2.56
C ILE A 34 8.86 1.95 -1.08
N THR A 35 8.75 3.24 -0.79
CA THR A 35 8.64 3.76 0.58
C THR A 35 7.21 4.13 0.87
N PHE A 36 6.59 3.51 1.88
CA PHE A 36 5.23 3.80 2.31
C PHE A 36 5.22 4.84 3.43
N PRO A 37 4.51 5.98 3.27
CA PRO A 37 4.30 6.92 4.36
C PRO A 37 3.19 6.40 5.28
N ILE A 38 3.55 5.54 6.24
CA ILE A 38 2.61 4.98 7.22
C ILE A 38 2.63 5.86 8.49
N LEU A 39 1.45 6.23 8.98
CA LEU A 39 1.29 6.83 10.29
C LEU A 39 0.97 5.73 11.31
N SER A 40 1.74 5.69 12.39
CA SER A 40 1.42 4.83 13.54
C SER A 40 0.19 5.35 14.25
N LEU A 41 -0.55 4.44 14.89
CA LEU A 41 -1.61 4.78 15.81
C LEU A 41 -1.02 5.21 17.15
N ASP A 42 -1.75 6.07 17.84
CA ASP A 42 -1.40 6.56 19.17
C ASP A 42 -2.45 6.10 20.19
N PRO A 43 -2.14 5.06 21.00
CA PRO A 43 -3.01 4.58 22.07
C PRO A 43 -3.40 5.63 23.12
N ALA A 44 -2.64 6.72 23.24
CA ALA A 44 -3.02 7.83 24.11
C ALA A 44 -4.19 8.66 23.54
N SER A 45 -4.31 8.68 22.21
CA SER A 45 -5.32 9.45 21.48
C SER A 45 -6.58 8.64 21.17
N ASN A 46 -6.48 7.30 21.07
CA ASN A 46 -7.59 6.41 20.77
C ASN A 46 -7.57 5.16 21.65
N LYS A 47 -8.69 4.86 22.32
CA LYS A 47 -8.79 3.76 23.31
C LYS A 47 -8.79 2.37 22.70
N ASP A 48 -9.17 2.26 21.43
CA ASP A 48 -9.20 0.99 20.68
C ASP A 48 -7.80 0.62 20.14
N ASP A 49 -6.85 1.55 20.20
CA ASP A 49 -5.47 1.32 19.77
C ASP A 49 -4.61 0.85 20.95
N HIS A 50 -3.81 -0.19 20.73
CA HIS A 50 -3.00 -0.82 21.77
C HIS A 50 -1.53 -0.92 21.35
N PHE A 51 -0.61 -0.91 22.32
CA PHE A 51 0.80 -1.19 22.06
C PHE A 51 1.04 -2.69 21.89
N LEU A 52 0.64 -3.21 20.73
CA LEU A 52 0.79 -4.62 20.37
C LEU A 52 1.55 -4.79 19.05
N LYS A 53 1.96 -6.01 18.77
CA LYS A 53 2.56 -6.38 17.49
C LYS A 53 1.45 -6.63 16.47
N TYR A 54 1.31 -5.72 15.51
CA TYR A 54 0.35 -5.85 14.42
C TYR A 54 0.98 -6.52 13.19
N PRO A 55 0.31 -7.48 12.55
CA PRO A 55 0.79 -8.05 11.30
C PRO A 55 0.61 -7.05 10.16
N ILE A 56 1.63 -6.96 9.30
CA ILE A 56 1.59 -6.19 8.06
C ILE A 56 1.54 -7.20 6.92
N MET A 57 0.48 -7.13 6.12
CA MET A 57 0.31 -8.00 4.97
C MET A 57 0.58 -7.24 3.69
N TYR A 58 1.20 -7.94 2.74
CA TYR A 58 1.60 -7.41 1.45
C TYR A 58 1.13 -8.39 0.37
N ALA A 59 0.55 -7.86 -0.72
CA ALA A 59 0.15 -8.67 -1.86
C ALA A 59 0.41 -7.93 -3.17
N GLU A 60 1.05 -8.63 -4.11
CA GLU A 60 1.20 -8.18 -5.49
C GLU A 60 0.15 -8.85 -6.36
N ILE A 61 -0.54 -8.03 -7.14
CA ILE A 61 -1.34 -8.52 -8.25
C ILE A 61 -0.58 -8.13 -9.52
N GLY A 62 0.10 -9.12 -10.10
CA GLY A 62 0.51 -9.03 -11.49
C GLY A 62 -0.74 -9.11 -12.37
N GLU A 63 -0.77 -8.39 -13.48
CA GLU A 63 -1.90 -8.51 -14.42
C GLU A 63 -2.06 -9.96 -14.91
N GLY A 64 -3.09 -10.63 -14.41
CA GLY A 64 -3.69 -11.78 -15.06
C GLY A 64 -4.57 -11.30 -16.21
N ALA A 65 -4.05 -11.44 -17.43
CA ALA A 65 -4.78 -11.42 -18.69
C ALA A 65 -5.43 -10.08 -19.14
N ARG A 66 -4.87 -9.60 -20.27
CA ARG A 66 -5.51 -8.76 -21.30
C ARG A 66 -5.83 -7.34 -20.83
N PHE A 67 -4.97 -6.39 -21.17
CA PHE A 67 -5.25 -5.15 -21.93
C PHE A 67 -4.09 -4.17 -21.75
N ILE A 68 -2.86 -4.59 -22.10
CA ILE A 68 -1.77 -3.66 -22.40
C ILE A 68 -1.29 -3.99 -23.82
N PRO A 69 -1.74 -3.24 -24.84
CA PRO A 69 -1.32 -3.43 -26.23
C PRO A 69 0.21 -3.34 -26.43
N THR A 70 0.91 -2.71 -25.49
CA THR A 70 2.34 -2.40 -25.56
C THR A 70 3.25 -3.44 -24.88
N GLY A 71 2.71 -4.56 -24.37
CA GLY A 71 3.51 -5.63 -23.74
C GLY A 71 4.24 -5.24 -22.45
N THR A 72 3.88 -4.10 -21.85
CA THR A 72 4.51 -3.60 -20.63
C THR A 72 3.90 -4.29 -19.40
N LYS A 73 4.72 -4.89 -18.54
CA LYS A 73 4.26 -5.49 -17.28
C LYS A 73 3.92 -4.40 -16.27
N VAL A 74 2.72 -4.49 -15.71
CA VAL A 74 2.22 -3.61 -14.66
C VAL A 74 1.89 -4.46 -13.44
N THR A 75 2.27 -3.95 -12.26
CA THR A 75 1.94 -4.56 -10.97
C THR A 75 1.13 -3.57 -10.15
N ILE A 76 0.10 -4.07 -9.47
CA ILE A 76 -0.63 -3.36 -8.42
C ILE A 76 -0.22 -3.97 -7.09
N LEU A 77 0.08 -3.11 -6.14
CA LEU A 77 0.53 -3.48 -4.81
C LEU A 77 -0.51 -3.10 -3.75
N PHE A 78 -0.86 -4.05 -2.90
CA PHE A 78 -1.69 -3.89 -1.71
C PHE A 78 -0.85 -4.04 -0.44
N ILE A 79 -0.97 -3.09 0.47
CA ILE A 79 -0.51 -3.23 1.85
C ILE A 79 -1.69 -3.09 2.79
N MET A 80 -1.85 -4.06 3.68
CA MET A 80 -2.89 -4.09 4.69
C MET A 80 -2.24 -4.05 6.08
N LEU A 81 -2.62 -3.02 6.83
CA LEU A 81 -2.33 -2.92 8.25
C LEU A 81 -3.56 -3.44 9.01
N GLN A 82 -3.44 -4.60 9.63
CA GLN A 82 -4.51 -5.14 10.47
C GLN A 82 -4.53 -4.39 11.80
N GLN A 83 -5.60 -3.65 12.07
CA GLN A 83 -5.96 -3.24 13.43
C GLN A 83 -6.80 -4.36 14.00
N GLN A 84 -6.44 -4.83 15.20
CA GLN A 84 -7.29 -5.75 15.96
C GLN A 84 -8.54 -4.96 16.36
N VAL A 85 -9.71 -5.53 16.09
CA VAL A 85 -11.00 -5.06 16.62
C VAL A 85 -11.10 -5.46 18.08
#